data_AF-A0A9Q9BD66-F1
#
_entry.id   AF-A0A9Q9BD66-F1
#
_cell.length_a   1.000
_cell.length_b   1.000
_cell.length_c   1.000
_cell.angle_alpha   90.00
_cell.angle_beta   90.00
_cell.angle_gamma   90.00
#
_symmetry.space_group_name_H-M   'P 1'
#
loop_
_entity.id
_entity.type
_entity.pdbx_description
1 polymer ?
#
loop_
_entity_poly.entity_id
_entity_poly.type
_entity_poly.pdbx_seq_one_letter_code
_entity_poly.pdbx_strand_id
1 'polypeptide(L)' 'MKKDEKTALEWLKRAVDKNHNQAMYALAQYYEYGFGGLRVDYKQAKYWYQKALDNGYTDAKKDLKALERKGY' A
#
# COMPACT_ATOMS: atom_id res chain seq x y z
N MET A 1 -18.91 9.11 -6.07
CA MET A 1 -18.36 7.99 -5.27
C MET A 1 -17.03 8.41 -4.61
N LYS A 2 -17.04 9.29 -3.59
CA LYS A 2 -15.82 9.76 -2.88
C LYS A 2 -15.82 9.50 -1.37
N LYS A 3 -16.98 9.19 -0.79
CA LYS A 3 -17.11 8.94 0.66
C LYS A 3 -16.59 7.55 1.05
N ASP A 4 -16.80 6.55 0.20
CA ASP A 4 -16.45 5.16 0.53
C ASP A 4 -14.94 4.90 0.49
N GLU A 5 -14.21 5.54 -0.42
CA GLU A 5 -12.76 5.34 -0.56
C GLU A 5 -11.96 5.99 0.59
N LYS A 6 -12.37 7.16 1.09
CA LYS A 6 -11.76 7.76 2.29
C LYS A 6 -11.98 6.89 3.53
N THR A 7 -13.18 6.32 3.63
CA THR A 7 -13.53 5.40 4.71
C THR A 7 -12.67 4.12 4.60
N ALA A 8 -12.47 3.58 3.39
CA ALA A 8 -11.62 2.42 3.16
C ALA A 8 -10.15 2.65 3.55
N LEU A 9 -9.60 3.83 3.27
CA LEU A 9 -8.24 4.20 3.67
C LEU A 9 -8.07 4.23 5.20
N GLU A 10 -9.05 4.77 5.93
CA GLU A 10 -9.03 4.78 7.39
C GLU A 10 -9.08 3.37 7.98
N TRP A 11 -9.91 2.49 7.40
CA TRP A 11 -9.96 1.07 7.80
C TRP A 11 -8.65 0.35 7.49
N LEU A 12 -8.03 0.60 6.33
CA LEU A 12 -6.73 0.04 5.96
C LEU A 12 -5.65 0.42 6.97
N LYS A 13 -5.56 1.70 7.35
CA LYS A 13 -4.59 2.16 8.35
C LYS A 13 -4.77 1.46 9.70
N ARG A 14 -6.01 1.32 10.17
CA ARG A 14 -6.30 0.56 11.41
C ARG A 14 -5.98 -0.92 11.30
N ALA A 15 -6.11 -1.52 10.13
CA ALA A 15 -5.80 -2.93 9.90
C ALA A 15 -4.29 -3.18 9.83
N VAL A 16 -3.51 -2.21 9.33
CA VAL A 16 -2.04 -2.25 9.36
C VAL A 16 -1.53 -2.35 10.80
N ASP A 17 -2.15 -1.65 11.76
CA ASP A 17 -1.78 -1.71 13.19
C ASP A 17 -1.97 -3.12 13.81
N LYS A 18 -2.74 -4.00 13.16
CA LYS A 18 -2.95 -5.39 13.58
C LYS A 18 -2.05 -6.39 12.84
N ASN A 19 -0.98 -5.94 12.18
CA ASN A 19 -0.09 -6.78 11.36
C ASN A 19 -0.84 -7.58 10.28
N HIS A 20 -1.93 -7.05 9.73
CA HIS A 20 -2.55 -7.66 8.56
C HIS A 20 -1.72 -7.36 7.32
N ASN A 21 -0.96 -8.35 6.86
CA ASN A 21 -0.05 -8.16 5.71
C ASN A 21 -0.78 -7.76 4.43
N GLN A 22 -2.00 -8.27 4.24
CA GLN A 22 -2.87 -7.87 3.13
C GLN A 22 -3.27 -6.39 3.21
N ALA A 23 -3.44 -5.85 4.41
CA ALA A 23 -3.74 -4.43 4.60
C ALA A 23 -2.52 -3.54 4.29
N MET A 24 -1.31 -3.99 4.64
CA MET A 24 -0.07 -3.29 4.25
C MET A 24 0.09 -3.27 2.72
N TYR A 25 -0.16 -4.39 2.05
CA TYR A 25 -0.15 -4.46 0.59
C TYR A 25 -1.18 -3.55 -0.06
N ALA A 26 -2.43 -3.57 0.42
CA ALA A 26 -3.48 -2.71 -0.10
C ALA A 26 -3.19 -1.22 0.16
N LEU A 27 -2.60 -0.86 1.31
CA LEU A 27 -2.18 0.50 1.59
C LEU A 27 -1.07 0.96 0.63
N ALA A 28 -0.12 0.08 0.29
CA ALA A 28 0.89 0.35 -0.72
C ALA A 28 0.26 0.67 -2.09
N GLN A 29 -0.74 -0.11 -2.52
CA GLN A 29 -1.48 0.14 -3.76
C GLN A 29 -2.24 1.48 -3.72
N TYR A 30 -2.80 1.84 -2.57
CA TYR A 30 -3.48 3.13 -2.41
C TYR A 30 -2.52 4.31 -2.62
N TYR A 31 -1.28 4.20 -2.13
CA TYR A 31 -0.24 5.20 -2.40
C TYR A 31 0.29 5.14 -3.83
N GLU A 32 0.41 3.95 -4.44
CA GLU A 32 0.87 3.80 -5.83
C GLU A 32 -0.10 4.44 -6.83
N TYR A 33 -1.41 4.27 -6.63
CA TYR A 33 -2.44 4.73 -7.57
C TYR A 33 -3.18 6.00 -7.12
N GLY A 34 -2.93 6.50 -5.91
CA GLY A 34 -3.62 7.68 -5.38
C GLY A 34 -5.09 7.45 -5.04
N PHE A 35 -5.42 6.26 -4.51
CA PHE A 35 -6.79 5.93 -4.10
C PHE A 35 -7.18 6.58 -2.76
N GLY A 36 -8.47 6.64 -2.45
CA GLY A 36 -8.94 7.18 -1.16
C GLY A 36 -8.73 8.69 -1.01
N GLY A 37 -8.48 9.41 -2.11
CA GLY A 37 -8.12 10.82 -2.09
C GLY A 37 -6.66 11.09 -1.72
N LEU A 38 -5.79 10.07 -1.73
CA LEU A 38 -4.35 10.24 -1.66
C LEU A 38 -3.79 10.78 -2.96
N ARG A 39 -2.63 11.42 -2.88
CA ARG A 39 -1.79 11.67 -4.04
C ARG A 39 -0.93 10.42 -4.28
N VAL A 40 -0.59 10.19 -5.55
CA VAL A 40 0.40 9.18 -5.90
C VAL A 40 1.71 9.50 -5.19
N ASP A 41 2.19 8.54 -4.39
CA ASP A 41 3.43 8.62 -3.63
C ASP A 41 4.13 7.25 -3.66
N TYR A 42 5.03 7.10 -4.62
CA TYR A 42 5.77 5.85 -4.80
C TYR A 42 6.73 5.56 -3.65
N LYS A 43 7.20 6.58 -2.90
CA LYS A 43 8.05 6.35 -1.73
C LYS A 43 7.26 5.67 -0.62
N GLN A 44 6.04 6.15 -0.37
CA GLN A 44 5.12 5.50 0.56
C GLN A 44 4.70 4.11 0.06
N ALA A 45 4.40 3.96 -1.23
CA ALA A 45 4.08 2.65 -1.80
C ALA A 45 5.20 1.63 -1.57
N LYS A 46 6.46 1.99 -1.88
CA LYS A 46 7.63 1.14 -1.63
C LYS A 46 7.80 0.77 -0.16
N TYR A 47 7.65 1.75 0.73
CA TYR A 47 7.73 1.51 2.18
C TYR A 47 6.73 0.45 2.64
N TRP A 48 5.47 0.57 2.21
CA TRP A 48 4.41 -0.37 2.60
C TRP A 48 4.54 -1.74 1.92
N TYR A 49 5.00 -1.80 0.66
CA TYR A 49 5.32 -3.07 0.01
C TYR A 49 6.48 -3.79 0.72
N GLN A 50 7.54 -3.07 1.11
CA GLN A 50 8.64 -3.65 1.86
C GLN A 50 8.17 -4.17 3.23
N LYS A 51 7.35 -3.40 3.95
CA LYS A 51 6.76 -3.85 5.22
C LYS A 51 5.88 -5.11 5.06
N ALA A 52 5.10 -5.19 3.98
CA ALA A 52 4.32 -6.39 3.68
C ALA A 52 5.22 -7.60 3.43
N LEU A 53 6.35 -7.43 2.71
CA LEU A 53 7.35 -8.48 2.50
C LEU A 53 8.00 -8.93 3.81
N ASP A 54 8.40 -7.99 4.66
CA ASP A 54 9.05 -8.27 5.94
C ASP A 54 8.15 -9.10 6.86
N ASN A 55 6.82 -8.97 6.72
CA ASN A 55 5.84 -9.78 7.45
C ASN A 55 5.40 -11.05 6.70
N GLY A 56 6.09 -11.43 5.61
CA GLY A 56 5.88 -12.69 4.89
C GLY A 56 4.88 -12.65 3.74
N TYR A 57 4.37 -11.48 3.34
CA TYR A 57 3.47 -11.35 2.19
C TYR A 57 4.25 -11.19 0.89
N THR A 58 4.68 -12.31 0.35
CA THR A 58 5.56 -12.40 -0.82
C THR A 58 4.99 -11.78 -2.09
N ASP A 59 3.67 -11.64 -2.19
CA ASP A 59 3.01 -11.03 -3.35
C ASP A 59 3.39 -9.56 -3.53
N ALA A 60 3.77 -8.86 -2.47
CA ALA A 60 4.30 -7.49 -2.55
C ALA A 60 5.61 -7.38 -3.33
N LYS A 61 6.34 -8.50 -3.53
CA LYS A 61 7.67 -8.51 -4.15
C LYS A 61 7.62 -8.09 -5.60
N LYS A 62 6.58 -8.52 -6.32
CA LYS A 62 6.45 -8.24 -7.75
C LYS A 62 6.23 -6.74 -7.99
N ASP A 63 5.44 -6.11 -7.13
CA ASP A 63 5.04 -4.70 -7.22
C ASP A 63 6.17 -3.78 -6.72
N LEU A 64 6.84 -4.15 -5.62
CA LEU A 64 8.07 -3.46 -5.18
C LEU A 64 9.13 -3.43 -6.30
N LYS A 65 9.43 -4.60 -6.89
CA LYS A 65 10.37 -4.69 -8.01
C LYS A 65 9.91 -3.91 -9.24
N ALA A 66 8.61 -3.77 -9.46
CA ALA A 66 8.08 -2.97 -10.56
C ALA A 66 8.35 -1.48 -10.32
N LEU A 67 8.15 -0.99 -9.10
CA LEU A 67 8.46 0.40 -8.72
C LEU A 67 9.97 0.69 -8.81
N GLU A 68 10.81 -0.23 -8.37
CA GLU A 68 12.27 -0.11 -8.51
C GLU A 68 12.73 -0.06 -9.96
N ARG A 69 12.20 -0.95 -10.82
CA ARG A 69 12.52 -0.95 -12.26
C ARG A 69 12.10 0.33 -12.98
N LYS A 70 11.04 0.98 -12.51
CA LYS A 70 10.57 2.27 -13.04
C LYS A 70 11.35 3.47 -12.49
N GLY A 71 12.31 3.26 -11.57
CA GLY A 71 13.15 4.31 -11.01
C GLY A 71 12.47 5.18 -9.95
N TYR A 72 11.38 4.69 -9.34
CA TYR A 72 10.70 5.40 -8.25
C TYR A 72 11.31 5.14 -6.88
#